data_AF-A0A523HEU2-F1
#
_entry.id   AF-A0A523HEU2-F1
#
_cell.length_a   1.000
_cell.length_b   1.000
_cell.length_c   1.000
_cell.angle_alpha   90.00
_cell.angle_beta   90.00
_cell.angle_gamma   90.00
#
_symmetry.space_group_name_H-M   'P 1'
#
loop_
_entity.id
_entity.type
_entity.pdbx_description
1 polymer ?
#
loop_
_entity_poly.entity_id
_entity_poly.type
_entity_poly.pdbx_seq_one_letter_code
_entity_poly.pdbx_strand_id
1 'polypeptide(L)' 'MLDNKVILITGGTGSFGRKFVETVLARFKPKKLIVYSRDELKQFEMQQIWPANGK' A
#
# COMPACT_ATOMS: atom_id res chain seq x y z
N MET A 1 -12.20 -9.16 7.53
CA MET A 1 -11.19 -8.78 8.55
C MET A 1 -10.52 -7.44 8.21
N LEU A 2 -10.16 -7.20 6.94
CA LEU A 2 -9.65 -5.90 6.45
C LEU A 2 -10.57 -5.20 5.43
N ASP A 3 -11.65 -5.86 4.99
CA ASP A 3 -12.62 -5.29 4.06
C ASP A 3 -13.31 -4.05 4.63
N ASN A 4 -13.53 -3.06 3.77
CA ASN A 4 -14.15 -1.77 4.09
C ASN A 4 -13.45 -0.99 5.23
N LYS A 5 -12.17 -1.32 5.54
CA LYS A 5 -11.35 -0.58 6.52
C LYS A 5 -10.47 0.45 5.83
N VAL A 6 -10.10 1.47 6.61
CA VAL A 6 -9.03 2.41 6.26
C VAL A 6 -7.78 1.95 6.98
N ILE A 7 -6.70 1.69 6.23
CA ILE A 7 -5.47 1.08 6.75
C ILE A 7 -4.30 2.02 6.46
N LEU A 8 -3.53 2.35 7.49
CA LEU A 8 -2.26 3.08 7.38
C LEU A 8 -1.11 2.09 7.61
N ILE A 9 -0.18 2.05 6.66
CA ILE A 9 1.04 1.24 6.72
C ILE A 9 2.22 2.20 6.78
N THR A 10 2.93 2.21 7.92
CA THR A 10 4.18 2.95 8.08
C THR A 10 5.36 2.06 7.69
N GLY A 11 6.37 2.64 7.02
CA GLY A 11 7.47 1.86 6.45
C GLY A 11 7.04 0.93 5.31
N GLY A 12 5.92 1.22 4.65
CA GLY A 12 5.32 0.31 3.66
C GLY A 12 6.15 0.10 2.39
N THR A 13 7.17 0.93 2.14
CA THR A 13 8.10 0.77 1.01
C THR A 13 9.20 -0.28 1.26
N GLY A 14 9.33 -0.78 2.50
CA GLY A 14 10.23 -1.90 2.81
C GLY A 14 9.75 -3.23 2.21
N SER A 15 10.61 -4.26 2.23
CA SER A 15 10.32 -5.58 1.66
C SER A 15 9.03 -6.20 2.21
N PHE A 16 8.87 -6.18 3.53
CA PHE A 16 7.65 -6.65 4.19
C PHE A 16 6.44 -5.80 3.81
N GLY A 17 6.56 -4.47 3.90
CA GLY A 17 5.48 -3.55 3.59
C GLY A 17 4.94 -3.75 2.17
N ARG A 18 5.83 -3.92 1.20
CA ARG A 18 5.48 -4.17 -0.20
C ARG A 18 4.71 -5.48 -0.36
N LYS A 19 5.18 -6.55 0.29
CA LYS A 19 4.49 -7.85 0.24
C LYS A 19 3.15 -7.85 0.98
N PHE A 20 3.05 -7.08 2.06
CA PHE A 20 1.81 -6.88 2.79
C PHE A 20 0.78 -6.14 1.94
N VAL A 21 1.16 -5.04 1.28
CA VAL A 21 0.30 -4.30 0.34
C VAL A 21 -0.23 -5.23 -0.76
N GLU A 22 0.66 -5.99 -1.41
CA GLU A 22 0.28 -6.97 -2.44
C GLU A 22 -0.74 -7.99 -1.90
N THR A 23 -0.49 -8.54 -0.71
CA THR A 23 -1.37 -9.53 -0.08
C THR A 23 -2.74 -8.94 0.27
N VAL A 24 -2.76 -7.70 0.80
CA VAL A 24 -3.99 -7.01 1.16
C VAL A 24 -4.84 -6.76 -0.08
N LEU A 25 -4.24 -6.24 -1.15
CA LEU A 25 -4.94 -5.94 -2.40
C LEU A 25 -5.41 -7.21 -3.13
N ALA A 26 -4.69 -8.33 -3.00
CA ALA A 26 -5.08 -9.60 -3.63
C ALA A 26 -6.19 -10.34 -2.89
N ARG A 27 -6.29 -10.19 -1.55
CA ARG A 27 -7.16 -11.02 -0.71
C ARG A 27 -8.33 -10.26 -0.07
N PHE A 28 -8.30 -8.94 -0.05
CA PHE A 28 -9.28 -8.10 0.64
C PHE A 28 -9.70 -6.90 -0.21
N LYS A 29 -10.79 -6.25 0.20
CA LYS A 29 -11.34 -5.02 -0.40
C LYS A 29 -11.33 -3.89 0.63
N PRO A 30 -10.16 -3.33 0.99
CA PRO A 30 -10.10 -2.21 1.93
C PRO A 30 -10.79 -0.98 1.33
N LYS A 31 -11.37 -0.13 2.18
CA LYS A 31 -11.94 1.15 1.74
C LYS A 31 -10.86 2.13 1.29
N LYS A 32 -9.71 2.10 1.98
CA LYS A 32 -8.53 2.92 1.65
C LYS A 32 -7.28 2.28 2.24
N LEU A 33 -6.20 2.28 1.46
CA LEU A 33 -4.88 1.85 1.89
C LEU A 33 -3.93 3.04 1.76
N ILE A 34 -3.27 3.43 2.85
CA ILE A 34 -2.33 4.56 2.90
C ILE A 34 -0.97 3.98 3.22
N VAL A 35 0.00 4.17 2.32
CA VAL A 35 1.38 3.77 2.54
C VAL A 35 2.22 5.02 2.82
N TYR A 36 2.83 5.06 4.00
CA TYR A 36 3.69 6.14 4.44
C TYR A 36 5.11 5.64 4.70
N SER A 37 6.10 6.29 4.11
CA SER A 37 7.52 5.98 4.31
C SER A 37 8.38 7.22 4.12
N ARG A 38 9.63 7.16 4.61
CA ARG A 38 10.61 8.25 4.51
C ARG A 38 11.48 8.18 3.26
N ASP A 39 11.53 7.01 2.61
CA ASP A 39 12.34 6.79 1.41
C ASP A 39 11.54 7.20 0.17
N GLU A 40 11.84 8.39 -0.35
CA GLU A 40 11.12 9.01 -1.46
C GLU A 40 11.26 8.21 -2.76
N LEU A 41 12.44 7.66 -3.04
CA LEU A 41 12.69 6.87 -4.25
C LEU A 41 11.83 5.61 -4.25
N LYS A 42 11.86 4.84 -3.16
CA LYS A 42 11.02 3.63 -3.07
C LYS A 42 9.53 3.96 -3.06
N GLN A 43 9.15 5.11 -2.50
CA GLN A 43 7.76 5.56 -2.52
C GLN A 43 7.32 5.88 -3.97
N PHE A 44 8.17 6.56 -4.74
CA PHE A 44 7.94 6.85 -6.15
C PHE A 44 7.84 5.57 -6.99
N GLU A 45 8.76 4.62 -6.81
CA GLU A 45 8.71 3.30 -7.46
C GLU A 45 7.41 2.55 -7.12
N MET A 46 7.01 2.56 -5.85
CA MET A 46 5.76 1.92 -5.41
C MET A 46 4.53 2.55 -6.06
N GLN A 47 4.52 3.87 -6.26
CA GLN A 47 3.44 4.56 -6.97
C GLN A 47 3.35 4.17 -8.45
N GLN A 48 4.45 3.77 -9.10
CA GLN A 48 4.40 3.26 -10.48
C GLN A 48 3.73 1.88 -10.56
N ILE A 49 3.89 1.07 -9.50
CA ILE A 49 3.27 -0.28 -9.41
C ILE A 49 1.79 -0.17 -9.03
N TRP A 50 1.49 0.67 -8.03
CA TRP A 50 0.13 0.92 -7.53
C TRP A 50 -0.19 2.42 -7.59
N PRO A 51 -0.57 2.93 -8.77
CA PRO A 51 -0.89 4.34 -8.92
C PRO A 51 -2.13 4.71 -8.11
N ALA A 52 -2.06 5.85 -7.40
CA ALA A 52 -3.15 6.36 -6.57
C ALA A 52 -4.39 6.80 -7.39
N ASN A 53 -4.25 6.90 -8.72
CA ASN A 53 -5.21 7.53 -9.61
C ASN A 53 -6.11 6.52 -10.37
N GLY A 54 -6.17 5.26 -9.92
CA GLY A 54 -7.16 4.32 -10.42
C GLY A 54 -8.56 4.73 -9.91
N LYS A 55 -9.36 5.32 -10.79
CA LYS A 55 -10.83 5.32 -10.64
C LYS A 55 -11.34 3.89 -10.58
#